data_AF-A0A2T6CGE6-F1
#
_entry.id   AF-A0A2T6CGE6-F1
#
_cell.length_a   1.000
_cell.length_b   1.000
_cell.length_c   1.000
_cell.angle_alpha   90.00
_cell.angle_beta   90.00
_cell.angle_gamma   90.00
#
_symmetry.space_group_name_H-M   'P 1'
#
loop_
_entity.id
_entity.type
_entity.pdbx_description
1 polymer ?
#
loop_
_entity_poly.entity_id
_entity_poly.type
_entity_poly.pdbx_seq_one_letter_code
_entity_poly.pdbx_strand_id
1 'polypeptide(L)'
;MRIAVGQDALPMIAGMALVVDAATPYPVALHGRDTAGRTKQAVLRSKALLDAAKQADAAFVHISSFTTLPRPNPSALSQIGQGVLRGMHDYFDVKQRVEDSVRRALNQGLRGCILNPATCFGPYDLKPKEQAFVPMLLGGQVRGLVRHDLNVVDVRDVADIVLACAAQGFPHVQVPVFGHTVSLRDLATQICAITGAAPPRLEVPSLMGLAGLYWMETAFALTGRQSPWPSLPMMLVSASYAATPTAQQIDLHPNLRPLPLTLQDAVQWYQQVGAV
;
A
#
# COMPACT_ATOMS: atom_id res chain seq x y z
N MET A 1 -8.84 14.79 16.34
CA MET A 1 -7.89 13.81 15.77
C MET A 1 -6.56 13.96 16.50
N ARG A 2 -5.99 12.88 17.04
CA ARG A 2 -4.65 12.87 17.64
C ARG A 2 -3.77 11.95 16.79
N ILE A 3 -2.58 12.41 16.40
CA ILE A 3 -1.58 11.59 15.70
C ILE A 3 -0.62 11.06 16.75
N ALA A 4 -0.61 9.74 16.97
CA ALA A 4 0.31 9.10 17.90
C ALA A 4 1.57 8.63 17.13
N VAL A 5 2.73 9.11 17.55
CA VAL A 5 4.04 8.70 16.99
C VAL A 5 4.95 8.35 18.16
N GLY A 6 5.32 7.08 18.34
CA GLY A 6 6.23 6.65 19.41
C GLY A 6 5.91 5.28 20.02
N GLN A 7 6.68 4.91 21.05
CA GLN A 7 6.56 3.63 21.77
C GLN A 7 5.53 3.69 22.92
N ASP A 8 5.32 4.86 23.54
CA ASP A 8 4.32 5.07 24.60
C ASP A 8 2.98 5.56 24.02
N ALA A 9 2.20 4.63 23.48
CA ALA A 9 0.96 4.96 22.80
C ALA A 9 -0.22 5.24 23.73
N LEU A 10 -0.22 4.68 24.95
CA LEU A 10 -1.37 4.73 25.86
C LEU A 10 -1.82 6.16 26.24
N PRO A 11 -0.91 7.09 26.63
CA PRO A 11 -1.33 8.47 26.92
C PRO A 11 -1.93 9.19 25.72
N MET A 12 -1.52 8.82 24.50
CA MET A 12 -2.00 9.44 23.26
C MET A 12 -3.38 8.92 22.85
N ILE A 13 -3.68 7.65 23.18
CA ILE A 13 -4.92 6.95 22.83
C ILE A 13 -5.99 7.09 23.92
N ALA A 14 -5.61 7.46 25.16
CA ALA A 14 -6.56 7.65 26.25
C ALA A 14 -7.73 8.58 25.85
N GLY A 15 -8.96 8.06 25.99
CA GLY A 15 -10.21 8.75 25.63
C GLY A 15 -10.56 8.75 24.14
N MET A 16 -9.80 8.04 23.29
CA MET A 16 -10.14 7.86 21.87
C MET A 16 -11.09 6.68 21.70
N ALA A 17 -12.12 6.84 20.87
CA ALA A 17 -13.04 5.75 20.53
C ALA A 17 -12.49 4.80 19.45
N LEU A 18 -11.53 5.27 18.65
CA LEU A 18 -10.96 4.56 17.50
C LEU A 18 -9.49 4.90 17.32
N VAL A 19 -8.68 3.87 17.09
CA VAL A 19 -7.29 3.94 16.64
C VAL A 19 -7.22 3.44 15.21
N VAL A 20 -6.71 4.27 14.29
CA VAL A 20 -6.44 3.86 12.90
C VAL A 20 -4.94 3.75 12.71
N ASP A 21 -4.46 2.52 12.55
CA ASP A 21 -3.07 2.22 12.29
C ASP A 21 -2.80 2.12 10.78
N ALA A 22 -2.31 3.23 10.22
CA ALA A 22 -1.78 3.30 8.85
C ALA A 22 -0.25 3.45 8.81
N ALA A 23 0.43 3.22 9.94
CA ALA A 23 1.85 3.56 10.13
C ALA A 23 2.79 2.35 10.03
N THR A 24 2.35 1.23 9.45
CA THR A 24 3.23 0.07 9.22
C THR A 24 4.38 0.45 8.29
N PRO A 25 5.64 0.18 8.67
CA PRO A 25 6.78 0.60 7.89
C PRO A 25 6.70 0.21 6.42
N TYR A 26 7.13 1.13 5.56
CA TYR A 26 7.22 0.95 4.12
C TYR A 26 8.70 1.02 3.72
N PRO A 27 9.49 -0.04 3.96
CA PRO A 27 10.92 -0.03 3.68
C PRO A 27 11.15 0.02 2.17
N VAL A 28 11.38 1.21 1.62
CA VAL A 28 11.50 1.41 0.16
C VAL A 28 12.76 0.74 -0.42
N ALA A 29 13.86 0.75 0.33
CA ALA A 29 15.12 0.14 -0.10
C ALA A 29 15.15 -1.36 0.22
N LEU A 30 15.51 -2.15 -0.78
CA LEU A 30 15.77 -3.59 -0.71
C LEU A 30 16.95 -3.89 0.21
N HIS A 31 18.02 -3.10 0.08
CA HIS A 31 19.25 -3.26 0.84
C HIS A 31 19.38 -2.11 1.84
N GLY A 32 19.62 -2.43 3.11
CA GLY A 32 19.78 -1.42 4.16
C GLY A 32 20.36 -2.00 5.45
N ARG A 33 20.93 -1.12 6.29
CA ARG A 33 21.39 -1.53 7.62
C ARG A 33 20.16 -1.85 8.48
N ASP A 34 20.10 -3.10 8.95
CA ASP A 34 19.14 -3.64 9.93
C ASP A 34 17.68 -3.81 9.46
N THR A 35 17.47 -4.63 8.45
CA THR A 35 16.14 -5.07 8.00
C THR A 35 15.39 -5.87 9.08
N ALA A 36 16.07 -6.81 9.74
CA ALA A 36 15.51 -7.62 10.82
C ALA A 36 15.03 -6.76 12.01
N GLY A 37 15.80 -5.73 12.38
CA GLY A 37 15.40 -4.77 13.42
C GLY A 37 14.17 -3.96 13.05
N ARG A 38 14.00 -3.57 11.79
CA ARG A 38 12.78 -2.88 11.33
C ARG A 38 11.53 -3.74 11.49
N THR A 39 11.59 -5.00 11.09
CA THR A 39 10.46 -5.93 11.27
C THR A 39 10.12 -6.13 12.73
N LYS A 40 11.14 -6.38 13.57
CA LYS A 40 10.96 -6.52 15.00
C LYS A 40 10.34 -5.26 15.62
N GLN A 41 10.82 -4.08 15.26
CA GLN A 41 10.28 -2.81 15.73
C GLN A 41 8.83 -2.58 15.27
N ALA A 42 8.49 -2.91 14.02
CA ALA A 42 7.13 -2.80 13.50
C ALA A 42 6.14 -3.66 14.31
N VAL A 43 6.52 -4.91 14.59
CA VAL A 43 5.71 -5.85 15.37
C VAL A 43 5.58 -5.38 16.82
N LEU A 44 6.68 -4.91 17.44
CA LEU A 44 6.64 -4.35 18.80
C LEU A 44 5.74 -3.11 18.88
N ARG A 45 5.83 -2.21 17.91
CA ARG A 45 4.96 -1.02 17.81
C ARG A 45 3.50 -1.41 17.69
N SER A 46 3.18 -2.35 16.79
CA SER A 46 1.80 -2.83 16.62
C SER A 46 1.27 -3.48 17.89
N LYS A 47 2.07 -4.30 18.57
CA LYS A 47 1.69 -4.88 19.87
C LYS A 47 1.39 -3.80 20.91
N ALA A 48 2.27 -2.81 21.06
CA ALA A 48 2.05 -1.70 22.00
C ALA A 48 0.76 -0.92 21.70
N LEU A 49 0.46 -0.67 20.41
CA LEU A 49 -0.77 -0.01 19.99
C LEU A 49 -2.02 -0.85 20.28
N LEU A 50 -1.96 -2.17 20.03
CA LEU A 50 -3.05 -3.09 20.34
C LEU A 50 -3.31 -3.19 21.84
N ASP A 51 -2.26 -3.29 22.65
CA ASP A 51 -2.36 -3.33 24.11
C ASP A 51 -2.93 -2.01 24.65
N ALA A 52 -2.51 -0.87 24.11
CA ALA A 52 -3.05 0.44 24.45
C ALA A 52 -4.53 0.60 24.05
N ALA A 53 -4.92 0.14 22.86
CA ALA A 53 -6.30 0.18 22.40
C ALA A 53 -7.21 -0.69 23.29
N LYS A 54 -6.75 -1.90 23.67
CA LYS A 54 -7.45 -2.77 24.61
C LYS A 54 -7.65 -2.10 25.98
N GLN A 55 -6.62 -1.47 26.52
CA GLN A 55 -6.69 -0.79 27.82
C GLN A 55 -7.61 0.43 27.80
N ALA A 56 -7.68 1.14 26.67
CA ALA A 56 -8.51 2.32 26.50
C ALA A 56 -9.96 2.00 26.05
N ASP A 57 -10.31 0.72 25.88
CA ASP A 57 -11.55 0.27 25.23
C ASP A 57 -11.81 0.96 23.87
N ALA A 58 -10.72 1.22 23.14
CA ALA A 58 -10.76 1.84 21.82
C ALA A 58 -10.86 0.76 20.74
N ALA A 59 -11.69 1.00 19.74
CA ALA A 59 -11.68 0.16 18.55
C ALA A 59 -10.39 0.32 17.75
N PHE A 60 -10.02 -0.69 16.95
CA PHE A 60 -8.74 -0.73 16.24
C PHE A 60 -8.90 -1.07 14.76
N VAL A 61 -8.54 -0.15 13.87
CA VAL A 61 -8.52 -0.38 12.42
C VAL A 61 -7.08 -0.43 11.94
N HIS A 62 -6.70 -1.47 11.22
CA HIS A 62 -5.38 -1.61 10.64
C HIS A 62 -5.40 -1.50 9.13
N ILE A 63 -4.59 -0.60 8.57
CA ILE A 63 -4.39 -0.49 7.12
C ILE A 63 -3.19 -1.36 6.74
N SER A 64 -3.52 -2.56 6.27
CA SER A 64 -2.56 -3.52 5.75
C SER A 64 -2.30 -3.28 4.26
N SER A 65 -2.26 -4.33 3.46
CA SER A 65 -1.93 -4.29 2.03
C SER A 65 -2.62 -5.45 1.33
N PHE A 66 -3.02 -5.28 0.08
CA PHE A 66 -3.51 -6.41 -0.74
C PHE A 66 -2.50 -7.57 -0.81
N THR A 67 -1.22 -7.31 -0.58
CA THR A 67 -0.14 -8.30 -0.66
C THR A 67 -0.22 -9.41 0.40
N THR A 68 -0.94 -9.20 1.50
CA THR A 68 -1.16 -10.19 2.57
C THR A 68 -2.39 -11.07 2.31
N LEU A 69 -3.23 -10.69 1.34
CA LEU A 69 -4.39 -11.48 0.96
C LEU A 69 -3.98 -12.78 0.24
N PRO A 70 -4.78 -13.85 0.36
CA PRO A 70 -4.64 -15.00 -0.52
C PRO A 70 -4.97 -14.58 -1.96
N ARG A 71 -4.19 -15.06 -2.94
CA ARG A 71 -4.53 -14.85 -4.34
C ARG A 71 -5.71 -15.73 -4.76
N PRO A 72 -6.62 -15.21 -5.61
CA PRO A 72 -7.67 -16.02 -6.20
C PRO A 72 -7.07 -17.00 -7.23
N ASN A 73 -7.47 -18.27 -7.15
CA ASN A 73 -7.15 -19.35 -8.10
C ASN A 73 -5.66 -19.43 -8.54
N PRO A 74 -4.69 -19.51 -7.62
CA PRO A 74 -3.30 -19.47 -8.02
C PRO A 74 -2.84 -20.82 -8.57
N SER A 75 -2.37 -20.85 -9.81
CA SER A 75 -1.65 -22.00 -10.36
C SER A 75 -0.42 -22.32 -9.50
N ALA A 76 0.03 -23.57 -9.47
CA ALA A 76 1.21 -23.96 -8.68
C ALA A 76 2.45 -23.10 -9.00
N LEU A 77 2.68 -22.80 -10.28
CA LEU A 77 3.76 -21.89 -10.72
C LEU A 77 3.58 -20.47 -10.17
N SER A 78 2.36 -19.96 -10.15
CA SER A 78 2.09 -18.63 -9.58
C SER A 78 2.28 -18.57 -8.07
N GLN A 79 2.05 -19.67 -7.35
CA GLN A 79 2.29 -19.76 -5.91
C GLN A 79 3.80 -19.77 -5.61
N ILE A 80 4.57 -20.55 -6.37
CA ILE A 80 6.03 -20.59 -6.26
C ILE A 80 6.61 -19.20 -6.55
N GLY A 81 6.20 -18.56 -7.65
CA GLY A 81 6.65 -17.22 -8.01
C GLY A 81 6.34 -16.17 -6.93
N GLN A 82 5.18 -16.26 -6.28
CA GLN A 82 4.83 -15.39 -5.16
C GLN A 82 5.67 -15.66 -3.91
N GLY A 83 5.93 -16.92 -3.59
CA GLY A 83 6.80 -17.29 -2.48
C GLY A 83 8.20 -16.72 -2.66
N VAL A 84 8.75 -16.83 -3.87
CA VAL A 84 10.02 -16.23 -4.24
C VAL A 84 9.96 -14.71 -4.11
N LEU A 85 8.97 -14.05 -4.71
CA LEU A 85 8.82 -12.59 -4.65
C LEU A 85 8.70 -12.06 -3.21
N ARG A 86 7.91 -12.74 -2.36
CA ARG A 86 7.76 -12.39 -0.95
C ARG A 86 9.06 -12.56 -0.17
N GLY A 87 9.86 -13.57 -0.52
CA GLY A 87 11.18 -13.80 0.06
C GLY A 87 12.26 -12.81 -0.38
N MET A 88 12.02 -12.03 -1.45
CA MET A 88 13.00 -11.06 -1.94
C MET A 88 13.03 -9.76 -1.13
N HIS A 89 11.99 -9.42 -0.36
CA HIS A 89 11.93 -8.12 0.33
C HIS A 89 11.16 -8.16 1.65
N ASP A 90 11.72 -7.55 2.69
CA ASP A 90 11.12 -7.53 4.04
C ASP A 90 9.75 -6.85 4.13
N TYR A 91 9.37 -6.02 3.16
CA TYR A 91 8.05 -5.37 3.13
C TYR A 91 6.93 -6.41 3.30
N PHE A 92 7.05 -7.54 2.60
CA PHE A 92 6.06 -8.60 2.62
C PHE A 92 5.97 -9.27 4.00
N ASP A 93 7.11 -9.57 4.61
CA ASP A 93 7.19 -10.20 5.93
C ASP A 93 6.68 -9.24 7.03
N VAL A 94 7.07 -7.96 6.99
CA VAL A 94 6.59 -6.94 7.93
C VAL A 94 5.07 -6.80 7.88
N LYS A 95 4.51 -6.62 6.68
CA LYS A 95 3.05 -6.46 6.51
C LYS A 95 2.30 -7.70 7.00
N GLN A 96 2.81 -8.90 6.69
CA GLN A 96 2.19 -10.15 7.13
C GLN A 96 2.22 -10.31 8.65
N ARG A 97 3.37 -10.13 9.30
CA ARG A 97 3.51 -10.33 10.76
C ARG A 97 2.70 -9.33 11.58
N VAL A 98 2.63 -8.09 11.12
CA VAL A 98 1.82 -7.05 11.77
C VAL A 98 0.33 -7.40 11.61
N GLU A 99 -0.11 -7.73 10.40
CA GLU A 99 -1.51 -8.16 10.17
C GLU A 99 -1.89 -9.38 11.01
N ASP A 100 -1.02 -10.39 11.10
CA ASP A 100 -1.27 -11.58 11.92
C ASP A 100 -1.37 -11.26 13.42
N SER A 101 -0.68 -10.22 13.88
CA SER A 101 -0.78 -9.77 15.28
C SER A 101 -2.09 -9.03 15.54
N VAL A 102 -2.52 -8.18 14.60
CA VAL A 102 -3.83 -7.52 14.66
C VAL A 102 -4.96 -8.54 14.56
N ARG A 103 -4.91 -9.46 13.59
CA ARG A 103 -5.93 -10.51 13.39
C ARG A 103 -6.13 -11.34 14.66
N ARG A 104 -5.03 -11.71 15.33
CA ARG A 104 -5.10 -12.42 16.62
C ARG A 104 -5.81 -11.58 17.69
N ALA A 105 -5.52 -10.29 17.79
CA ALA A 105 -6.17 -9.41 18.75
C ALA A 105 -7.67 -9.24 18.48
N LEU A 106 -8.07 -9.11 17.21
CA LEU A 106 -9.48 -9.03 16.81
C LEU A 106 -10.22 -10.33 17.15
N ASN A 107 -9.63 -11.49 16.85
CA ASN A 107 -10.18 -12.80 17.21
C ASN A 107 -10.28 -13.03 18.73
N GLN A 108 -9.52 -12.27 19.53
CA GLN A 108 -9.58 -12.28 21.00
C GLN A 108 -10.58 -11.26 21.57
N GLY A 109 -11.39 -10.61 20.72
CA GLY A 109 -12.47 -9.72 21.13
C GLY A 109 -12.14 -8.22 21.09
N LEU A 110 -10.96 -7.81 20.61
CA LEU A 110 -10.72 -6.39 20.33
C LEU A 110 -11.64 -5.95 19.18
N ARG A 111 -12.46 -4.93 19.41
CA ARG A 111 -13.36 -4.36 18.40
C ARG A 111 -12.54 -3.69 17.29
N GLY A 112 -12.82 -3.99 16.03
CA GLY A 112 -12.04 -3.43 14.93
C GLY A 112 -12.05 -4.26 13.67
N CYS A 113 -11.24 -3.85 12.69
CA CYS A 113 -11.09 -4.57 11.42
C CYS A 113 -9.72 -4.34 10.77
N ILE A 114 -9.39 -5.16 9.79
CA ILE A 114 -8.22 -5.01 8.92
C ILE A 114 -8.70 -4.62 7.53
N LEU A 115 -8.16 -3.55 6.97
CA LEU A 115 -8.36 -3.19 5.56
C LEU A 115 -7.13 -3.58 4.75
N ASN A 116 -7.34 -4.17 3.59
CA ASN A 116 -6.29 -4.56 2.66
C ASN A 116 -6.46 -3.81 1.33
N PRO A 117 -6.06 -2.53 1.26
CA PRO A 117 -6.22 -1.75 0.04
C PRO A 117 -5.28 -2.21 -1.07
N ALA A 118 -5.77 -2.08 -2.30
CA ALA A 118 -4.99 -2.15 -3.52
C ALA A 118 -4.06 -0.92 -3.69
N THR A 119 -3.57 -0.67 -4.90
CA THR A 119 -2.69 0.47 -5.16
C THR A 119 -3.46 1.77 -4.99
N CYS A 120 -3.13 2.54 -3.96
CA CYS A 120 -3.83 3.78 -3.65
C CYS A 120 -3.34 4.93 -4.54
N PHE A 121 -4.29 5.64 -5.16
CA PHE A 121 -4.08 6.93 -5.82
C PHE A 121 -5.05 7.97 -5.24
N GLY A 122 -4.72 9.24 -5.38
CA GLY A 122 -5.55 10.35 -4.92
C GLY A 122 -4.73 11.50 -4.34
N PRO A 123 -5.38 12.52 -3.77
CA PRO A 123 -4.70 13.63 -3.11
C PRO A 123 -3.99 13.18 -1.83
N TYR A 124 -3.12 14.04 -1.31
CA TYR A 124 -2.38 13.84 -0.05
C TYR A 124 -1.35 12.68 -0.08
N ASP A 125 -0.80 12.35 -1.24
CA ASP A 125 0.31 11.38 -1.32
C ASP A 125 1.65 12.03 -0.90
N LEU A 126 1.89 12.03 0.41
CA LEU A 126 3.05 12.65 1.06
C LEU A 126 4.39 11.94 0.79
N LYS A 127 4.45 10.96 -0.12
CA LYS A 127 5.72 10.37 -0.53
C LYS A 127 6.62 11.45 -1.16
N PRO A 128 7.95 11.38 -0.97
CA PRO A 128 8.88 12.18 -1.77
C PRO A 128 8.57 12.02 -3.26
N LYS A 129 8.68 13.10 -4.04
CA LYS A 129 8.33 13.08 -5.47
C LYS A 129 9.13 12.04 -6.26
N GLU A 130 10.34 11.71 -5.81
CA GLU A 130 11.21 10.70 -6.41
C GLU A 130 10.75 9.25 -6.12
N GLN A 131 9.72 9.08 -5.29
CA GLN A 131 9.14 7.79 -4.90
C GLN A 131 7.65 7.69 -5.27
N ALA A 132 7.07 8.76 -5.81
CA ALA A 132 5.67 8.82 -6.18
C ALA A 132 5.50 8.72 -7.69
N PHE A 133 4.65 7.79 -8.13
CA PHE A 133 4.54 7.46 -9.56
C PHE A 133 4.08 8.65 -10.42
N VAL A 134 3.10 9.44 -9.95
CA VAL A 134 2.56 10.59 -10.70
C VAL A 134 3.63 11.64 -11.01
N PRO A 135 4.36 12.21 -10.02
CA PRO A 135 5.40 13.19 -10.30
C PRO A 135 6.58 12.60 -11.08
N MET A 136 6.96 11.34 -10.84
CA MET A 136 8.01 10.69 -11.64
C MET A 136 7.61 10.56 -13.11
N LEU A 137 6.36 10.21 -13.37
CA LEU A 137 5.83 10.06 -14.71
C LEU A 137 5.77 11.41 -15.42
N LEU A 138 5.18 12.42 -14.77
CA LEU A 138 4.99 13.75 -15.34
C LEU A 138 6.30 14.53 -15.46
N GLY A 139 7.28 14.27 -14.59
CA GLY A 139 8.64 14.79 -14.67
C GLY A 139 9.56 14.06 -15.67
N GLY A 140 9.05 13.08 -16.42
CA GLY A 140 9.81 12.35 -17.45
C GLY A 140 10.88 11.38 -16.91
N GLN A 141 10.82 11.06 -15.62
CA GLN A 141 11.74 10.12 -14.96
C GLN A 141 11.40 8.66 -15.32
N VAL A 142 10.14 8.36 -15.61
CA VAL A 142 9.69 7.04 -16.06
C VAL A 142 9.91 6.90 -17.56
N ARG A 143 10.96 6.18 -17.97
CA ARG A 143 11.31 6.00 -19.40
C ARG A 143 10.64 4.80 -20.07
N GLY A 144 10.14 3.84 -19.29
CA GLY A 144 9.46 2.66 -19.80
C GLY A 144 8.56 2.03 -18.75
N LEU A 145 7.56 1.28 -19.22
CA LEU A 145 6.55 0.63 -18.40
C LEU A 145 6.67 -0.88 -18.55
N VAL A 146 6.30 -1.62 -17.50
CA VAL A 146 6.12 -3.06 -17.63
C VAL A 146 4.72 -3.39 -18.14
N ARG A 147 4.60 -4.47 -18.91
CA ARG A 147 3.30 -5.05 -19.27
C ARG A 147 2.70 -5.75 -18.06
N HIS A 148 1.81 -5.06 -17.34
CA HIS A 148 1.16 -5.59 -16.16
C HIS A 148 -0.15 -4.82 -15.86
N ASP A 149 -1.14 -5.53 -15.33
CA ASP A 149 -2.38 -4.94 -14.84
C ASP A 149 -2.30 -4.64 -13.35
N LEU A 150 -2.88 -3.52 -12.95
CA LEU A 150 -2.95 -3.05 -11.58
C LEU A 150 -4.40 -2.97 -11.14
N ASN A 151 -4.63 -3.14 -9.84
CA ASN A 151 -5.86 -2.67 -9.22
C ASN A 151 -5.58 -1.36 -8.48
N VAL A 152 -6.31 -0.31 -8.84
CA VAL A 152 -6.16 1.05 -8.34
C VAL A 152 -7.40 1.47 -7.56
N VAL A 153 -7.22 2.00 -6.36
CA VAL A 153 -8.32 2.50 -5.52
C VAL A 153 -8.04 3.94 -5.07
N ASP A 154 -9.10 4.73 -4.93
CA ASP A 154 -8.99 6.08 -4.38
C ASP A 154 -8.67 6.01 -2.88
N VAL A 155 -7.65 6.74 -2.43
CA VAL A 155 -7.29 6.81 -1.00
C VAL A 155 -8.44 7.32 -0.13
N ARG A 156 -9.32 8.15 -0.68
CA ARG A 156 -10.52 8.65 0.01
C ARG A 156 -11.59 7.58 0.12
N ASP A 157 -11.73 6.68 -0.86
CA ASP A 157 -12.63 5.52 -0.72
C ASP A 157 -12.15 4.60 0.40
N VAL A 158 -10.83 4.39 0.54
CA VAL A 158 -10.27 3.63 1.66
C VAL A 158 -10.59 4.30 2.99
N ALA A 159 -10.46 5.63 3.09
CA ALA A 159 -10.79 6.39 4.28
C ALA A 159 -12.30 6.32 4.61
N ASP A 160 -13.17 6.43 3.61
CA ASP A 160 -14.62 6.32 3.76
C ASP A 160 -15.01 4.93 4.29
N ILE A 161 -14.35 3.86 3.83
CA ILE A 161 -14.56 2.49 4.34
C ILE A 161 -14.13 2.36 5.80
N VAL A 162 -13.05 3.01 6.24
CA VAL A 162 -12.66 3.02 7.67
C VAL A 162 -13.77 3.63 8.52
N LEU A 163 -14.34 4.75 8.08
CA LEU A 163 -15.41 5.43 8.78
C LEU A 163 -16.70 4.59 8.78
N ALA A 164 -17.04 3.95 7.66
CA ALA A 164 -18.18 3.06 7.55
C ALA A 164 -18.06 1.85 8.49
N CYS A 165 -16.88 1.22 8.55
CA CYS A 165 -16.59 0.16 9.52
C CYS A 165 -16.88 0.60 10.95
N ALA A 166 -16.40 1.79 11.34
CA ALA A 166 -16.60 2.32 12.69
C ALA A 166 -18.09 2.63 12.97
N ALA A 167 -18.80 3.22 12.01
CA ALA A 167 -20.21 3.58 12.14
C ALA A 167 -21.13 2.35 12.25
N GLN A 168 -20.79 1.26 11.57
CA GLN A 168 -21.58 0.02 11.55
C GLN A 168 -21.16 -1.00 12.62
N GLY A 169 -20.22 -0.63 13.52
CA GLY A 169 -19.79 -1.51 14.61
C GLY A 169 -18.86 -2.65 14.18
N PHE A 170 -18.09 -2.46 13.10
CA PHE A 170 -17.10 -3.40 12.55
C PHE A 170 -17.73 -4.74 12.13
N PRO A 171 -18.65 -4.75 11.14
CA PRO A 171 -19.35 -5.97 10.72
C PRO A 171 -18.42 -7.04 10.12
N HIS A 172 -17.25 -6.64 9.63
CA HIS A 172 -16.27 -7.52 8.98
C HIS A 172 -14.91 -7.40 9.66
N VAL A 173 -14.30 -8.55 10.02
CA VAL A 173 -12.94 -8.58 10.62
C VAL A 173 -11.86 -8.20 9.60
N GLN A 174 -12.07 -8.53 8.32
CA GLN A 174 -11.15 -8.22 7.23
C GLN A 174 -11.91 -7.74 6.00
N VAL A 175 -11.46 -6.63 5.42
CA VAL A 175 -12.06 -5.98 4.24
C VAL A 175 -10.99 -5.77 3.18
N PRO A 176 -10.92 -6.63 2.15
CA PRO A 176 -10.19 -6.32 0.92
C PRO A 176 -10.79 -5.09 0.25
N VAL A 177 -9.95 -4.13 -0.13
CA VAL A 177 -10.41 -2.88 -0.75
C VAL A 177 -9.80 -2.74 -2.15
N PHE A 178 -10.60 -3.11 -3.15
CA PHE A 178 -10.25 -3.05 -4.57
C PHE A 178 -11.04 -1.95 -5.28
N GLY A 179 -10.42 -1.31 -6.26
CA GLY A 179 -11.08 -0.35 -7.14
C GLY A 179 -11.11 -0.84 -8.57
N HIS A 180 -10.44 -0.11 -9.44
CA HIS A 180 -10.46 -0.29 -10.87
C HIS A 180 -9.25 -1.12 -11.33
N THR A 181 -9.51 -2.19 -12.08
CA THR A 181 -8.44 -2.92 -12.76
C THR A 181 -8.08 -2.18 -14.05
N VAL A 182 -6.81 -1.81 -14.21
CA VAL A 182 -6.30 -1.01 -15.33
C VAL A 182 -4.87 -1.44 -15.69
N SER A 183 -4.52 -1.44 -16.97
CA SER A 183 -3.15 -1.71 -17.39
C SER A 183 -2.22 -0.56 -16.95
N LEU A 184 -0.96 -0.85 -16.62
CA LEU A 184 -0.01 0.20 -16.25
C LEU A 184 0.20 1.21 -17.39
N ARG A 185 0.10 0.77 -18.65
CA ARG A 185 0.13 1.65 -19.84
C ARG A 185 -1.06 2.61 -19.84
N ASP A 186 -2.27 2.11 -19.65
CA ASP A 186 -3.48 2.94 -19.70
C ASP A 186 -3.53 3.91 -18.52
N LEU A 187 -3.10 3.46 -17.34
CA LEU A 187 -2.95 4.30 -16.16
C LEU A 187 -2.00 5.47 -16.44
N ALA A 188 -0.80 5.19 -16.97
CA ALA A 188 0.18 6.21 -17.32
C ALA A 188 -0.35 7.16 -18.42
N THR A 189 -1.03 6.61 -19.42
CA THR A 189 -1.62 7.39 -20.53
C THR A 189 -2.68 8.35 -20.01
N GLN A 190 -3.57 7.90 -19.12
CA GLN A 190 -4.60 8.75 -18.50
C GLN A 190 -3.96 9.86 -17.65
N ILE A 191 -2.94 9.56 -16.86
CA ILE A 191 -2.22 10.57 -16.05
C ILE A 191 -1.58 11.63 -16.95
N CYS A 192 -0.86 11.21 -17.99
CA CYS A 192 -0.20 12.11 -18.93
C CYS A 192 -1.21 12.99 -19.69
N ALA A 193 -2.37 12.45 -20.06
CA ALA A 193 -3.42 13.18 -20.76
C ALA A 193 -3.97 14.37 -19.94
N ILE A 194 -3.99 14.28 -18.60
CA ILE A 194 -4.48 15.36 -17.71
C ILE A 194 -3.63 16.63 -17.86
N THR A 195 -2.32 16.49 -18.10
CA THR A 195 -1.37 17.62 -18.19
C THR A 195 -0.88 17.89 -19.61
N GLY A 196 -1.25 17.06 -20.59
CA GLY A 196 -0.73 17.12 -21.96
C GLY A 196 0.70 16.56 -22.11
N ALA A 197 1.21 15.86 -21.09
CA ALA A 197 2.52 15.18 -21.18
C ALA A 197 2.47 14.00 -22.15
N ALA A 198 3.62 13.61 -22.70
CA ALA A 198 3.73 12.42 -23.54
C ALA A 198 3.94 11.17 -22.67
N PRO A 199 3.11 10.12 -22.80
CA PRO A 199 3.29 8.90 -22.03
C PRO A 199 4.54 8.13 -22.51
N PRO A 200 5.20 7.35 -21.61
CA PRO A 200 6.32 6.50 -21.99
C PRO A 200 5.88 5.47 -23.03
N ARG A 201 6.63 5.36 -24.12
CA ARG A 201 6.31 4.45 -25.23
C ARG A 201 6.96 3.07 -25.11
N LEU A 202 8.06 2.98 -24.36
CA LEU A 202 8.78 1.74 -24.16
C LEU A 202 7.99 0.84 -23.21
N GLU A 203 7.73 -0.38 -23.67
CA GLU A 203 7.20 -1.44 -22.83
C GLU A 203 8.16 -2.61 -22.74
N VAL A 204 8.32 -3.14 -21.54
CA VAL A 204 9.14 -4.31 -21.27
C VAL A 204 8.32 -5.41 -20.58
N PRO A 205 8.66 -6.69 -20.75
CA PRO A 205 8.08 -7.77 -19.97
C PRO A 205 8.27 -7.53 -18.46
N SER A 206 7.26 -7.84 -17.64
CA SER A 206 7.27 -7.60 -16.20
C SER A 206 8.46 -8.23 -15.48
N LEU A 207 8.79 -9.48 -15.81
CA LEU A 207 9.95 -10.18 -15.24
C LEU A 207 11.28 -9.49 -15.57
N MET A 208 11.43 -8.93 -16.78
CA MET A 208 12.63 -8.21 -17.16
C MET A 208 12.74 -6.88 -16.40
N GLY A 209 11.64 -6.16 -16.25
CA GLY A 209 11.60 -4.93 -15.46
C GLY A 209 11.96 -5.17 -13.99
N LEU A 210 11.37 -6.21 -13.38
CA LEU A 210 11.68 -6.61 -12.00
C LEU A 210 13.14 -7.02 -11.84
N ALA A 211 13.64 -7.92 -12.70
CA ALA A 211 15.02 -8.38 -12.65
C ALA A 211 16.00 -7.22 -12.81
N GLY A 212 15.75 -6.31 -13.77
CA GLY A 212 16.60 -5.15 -14.02
C GLY A 212 16.72 -4.24 -12.80
N LEU A 213 15.59 -3.86 -12.17
CA LEU A 213 15.60 -3.02 -10.98
C LEU A 213 16.23 -3.72 -9.78
N TYR A 214 15.94 -5.00 -9.57
CA TYR A 214 16.54 -5.79 -8.50
C TYR A 214 18.06 -5.88 -8.61
N TRP A 215 18.58 -6.19 -9.81
CA TRP A 215 20.02 -6.29 -10.04
C TRP A 215 20.71 -4.94 -9.96
N MET A 216 20.07 -3.88 -10.47
CA MET A 216 20.61 -2.52 -10.34
C MET A 216 20.70 -2.11 -8.87
N GLU A 217 19.64 -2.30 -8.08
CA GLU A 217 19.66 -1.96 -6.67
C GLU A 217 20.73 -2.75 -5.89
N THR A 218 20.90 -4.03 -6.23
CA THR A 218 21.96 -4.88 -5.68
C THR A 218 23.35 -4.39 -6.07
N ALA A 219 23.57 -4.01 -7.33
CA ALA A 219 24.84 -3.46 -7.79
C ALA A 219 25.20 -2.15 -7.07
N PHE A 220 24.25 -1.23 -6.90
CA PHE A 220 24.45 -0.01 -6.12
C PHE A 220 24.83 -0.33 -4.67
N ALA A 221 24.12 -1.26 -4.04
CA ALA A 221 24.40 -1.68 -2.67
C ALA A 221 25.81 -2.27 -2.51
N LEU A 222 26.28 -3.07 -3.48
CA LEU A 222 27.65 -3.60 -3.50
C LEU A 222 28.71 -2.49 -3.59
N THR A 223 28.38 -1.34 -4.19
CA THR A 223 29.25 -0.16 -4.22
C THR A 223 29.11 0.76 -2.99
N GLY A 224 28.33 0.33 -1.97
CA GLY A 224 28.04 1.13 -0.77
C GLY A 224 27.11 2.32 -1.01
N ARG A 225 26.43 2.38 -2.17
CA ARG A 225 25.51 3.44 -2.56
C ARG A 225 24.06 2.96 -2.51
N GLN A 226 23.13 3.86 -2.22
CA GLN A 226 21.71 3.56 -2.37
C GLN A 226 21.29 3.78 -3.82
N SER A 227 20.44 2.88 -4.34
CA SER A 227 19.86 3.05 -5.67
C SER A 227 18.85 4.19 -5.64
N PRO A 228 18.89 5.12 -6.62
CA PRO A 228 17.82 6.09 -6.80
C PRO A 228 16.52 5.45 -7.29
N TRP A 229 16.56 4.19 -7.75
CA TRP A 229 15.40 3.44 -8.21
C TRP A 229 15.23 2.18 -7.35
N PRO A 230 14.34 2.22 -6.35
CA PRO A 230 14.04 1.07 -5.53
C PRO A 230 13.29 -0.01 -6.34
N SER A 231 13.55 -1.27 -6.04
CA SER A 231 12.87 -2.41 -6.66
C SER A 231 11.49 -2.71 -6.07
N LEU A 232 11.20 -2.25 -4.84
CA LEU A 232 9.93 -2.49 -4.15
C LEU A 232 8.69 -2.08 -4.98
N PRO A 233 8.61 -0.86 -5.58
CA PRO A 233 7.46 -0.50 -6.41
C PRO A 233 7.20 -1.51 -7.53
N MET A 234 8.25 -2.03 -8.16
CA MET A 234 8.12 -3.03 -9.22
C MET A 234 7.72 -4.41 -8.69
N MET A 235 8.18 -4.77 -7.49
CA MET A 235 7.69 -5.97 -6.81
C MET A 235 6.20 -5.86 -6.49
N LEU A 236 5.73 -4.69 -6.07
CA LEU A 236 4.30 -4.46 -5.81
C LEU A 236 3.47 -4.48 -7.08
N VAL A 237 3.95 -3.88 -8.17
CA VAL A 237 3.34 -4.01 -9.50
C VAL A 237 3.22 -5.48 -9.88
N SER A 238 4.31 -6.26 -9.75
CA SER A 238 4.32 -7.70 -10.06
C SER A 238 3.44 -8.54 -9.10
N ALA A 239 3.22 -8.04 -7.88
CA ALA A 239 2.35 -8.67 -6.89
C ALA A 239 0.87 -8.35 -7.15
N SER A 240 0.56 -7.25 -7.84
CA SER A 240 -0.81 -6.85 -8.16
C SER A 240 -1.53 -7.89 -9.03
N TYR A 241 -2.85 -7.86 -9.01
CA TYR A 241 -3.69 -8.71 -9.83
C TYR A 241 -5.03 -8.03 -10.09
N ALA A 242 -5.71 -8.47 -11.16
CA ALA A 242 -7.06 -8.03 -11.47
C ALA A 242 -8.02 -8.48 -10.37
N ALA A 243 -8.82 -7.55 -9.87
CA ALA A 243 -9.81 -7.81 -8.83
C ALA A 243 -11.01 -6.86 -8.99
N THR A 244 -12.15 -7.26 -8.45
CA THR A 244 -13.35 -6.43 -8.35
C THR A 244 -13.67 -6.19 -6.87
N PRO A 245 -14.46 -5.15 -6.55
CA PRO A 245 -14.91 -4.91 -5.18
C PRO A 245 -15.58 -6.15 -4.58
N THR A 246 -15.25 -6.47 -3.33
CA THR A 246 -15.81 -7.63 -2.63
C THR A 246 -17.18 -7.30 -2.04
N ALA A 247 -17.94 -8.34 -1.65
CA ALA A 247 -19.22 -8.14 -0.97
C ALA A 247 -19.06 -7.33 0.34
N GLN A 248 -18.00 -7.59 1.12
CA GLN A 248 -17.72 -6.83 2.35
C GLN A 248 -17.48 -5.34 2.07
N GLN A 249 -16.75 -5.05 0.99
CA GLN A 249 -16.48 -3.68 0.59
C GLN A 249 -17.75 -2.98 0.11
N ILE A 250 -18.57 -3.64 -0.71
CA ILE A 250 -19.82 -3.07 -1.26
C ILE A 250 -20.82 -2.76 -0.16
N ASP A 251 -20.91 -3.61 0.86
CA ASP A 251 -21.74 -3.42 2.05
C ASP A 251 -21.36 -2.14 2.83
N LEU A 252 -20.07 -1.82 2.87
CA LEU A 252 -19.54 -0.65 3.58
C LEU A 252 -19.54 0.62 2.73
N HIS A 253 -19.19 0.51 1.45
CA HIS A 253 -19.02 1.62 0.52
C HIS A 253 -19.32 1.18 -0.92
N PRO A 254 -20.60 1.19 -1.34
CA PRO A 254 -21.03 0.62 -2.62
C PRO A 254 -20.59 1.46 -3.83
N ASN A 255 -20.35 2.76 -3.64
CA ASN A 255 -20.10 3.71 -4.73
C ASN A 255 -18.65 4.21 -4.69
N LEU A 256 -17.79 3.54 -5.46
CA LEU A 256 -16.40 3.96 -5.62
C LEU A 256 -16.27 5.18 -6.53
N ARG A 257 -15.27 6.01 -6.23
CA ARG A 257 -14.91 7.13 -7.10
C ARG A 257 -14.45 6.61 -8.46
N PRO A 258 -14.89 7.22 -9.58
CA PRO A 258 -14.38 6.85 -10.90
C PRO A 258 -12.88 7.09 -11.01
N LEU A 259 -12.16 6.16 -11.63
CA LEU A 259 -10.70 6.28 -11.83
C LEU A 259 -10.28 7.65 -12.44
N PRO A 260 -10.95 8.20 -13.47
CA PRO A 260 -10.55 9.49 -14.02
C PRO A 260 -10.56 10.63 -13.00
N LEU A 261 -11.54 10.66 -12.09
CA LEU A 261 -11.62 11.66 -11.03
C LEU A 261 -10.49 11.47 -10.01
N THR A 262 -10.21 10.23 -9.61
CA THR A 262 -9.10 9.90 -8.72
C THR A 262 -7.75 10.38 -9.29
N LEU A 263 -7.52 10.15 -10.57
CA LEU A 263 -6.28 10.57 -11.23
C LEU A 263 -6.20 12.09 -11.38
N GLN A 264 -7.32 12.74 -11.72
CA GLN A 264 -7.40 14.19 -11.81
C GLN A 264 -7.06 14.85 -10.46
N ASP A 265 -7.67 14.40 -9.38
CA ASP A 265 -7.45 14.96 -8.05
C ASP A 265 -6.03 14.67 -7.54
N ALA A 266 -5.45 13.51 -7.87
CA ALA A 266 -4.05 13.22 -7.56
C ALA A 266 -3.09 14.18 -8.26
N VAL A 267 -3.28 14.41 -9.57
CA VAL A 267 -2.45 15.35 -10.35
C VAL A 267 -2.61 16.77 -9.83
N GLN A 268 -3.85 17.23 -9.59
CA GLN A 268 -4.13 18.55 -9.06
C GLN A 268 -3.46 18.77 -7.70
N TRP A 269 -3.49 17.77 -6.82
CA TRP A 269 -2.81 17.86 -5.54
C TRP A 269 -1.30 18.05 -5.69
N TYR A 270 -0.66 17.29 -6.59
CA TYR A 270 0.77 17.44 -6.86
C TYR A 270 1.14 18.81 -7.44
N GLN A 271 0.27 19.39 -8.29
CA GLN A 271 0.42 20.76 -8.78
C GLN A 271 0.32 21.79 -7.64
N GLN A 272 -0.65 21.61 -6.73
CA GLN A 272 -0.86 22.51 -5.59
C GLN A 272 0.35 22.53 -4.64
N VAL A 273 1.01 21.39 -4.43
CA VAL A 273 2.19 21.29 -3.55
C VAL A 273 3.51 21.56 -4.29
N GLY A 274 3.47 21.95 -5.57
CA GLY A 274 4.66 22.29 -6.36
C GLY A 274 5.58 21.10 -6.69
N ALA A 275 5.01 19.90 -6.77
CA ALA A 275 5.74 18.67 -7.06
C ALA A 275 5.59 18.20 -8.53
N VAL A 276 4.69 18.84 -9.29
CA VAL A 276 4.52 18.72 -10.75
C VAL A 276 4.22 20.10 -11.33
#